data_AF-A0A0S7WMI7-F1
#
_entry.id   AF-A0A0S7WMI7-F1
#
_cell.length_a   1.000
_cell.length_b   1.000
_cell.length_c   1.000
_cell.angle_alpha   90.00
_cell.angle_beta   90.00
_cell.angle_gamma   90.00
#
_symmetry.space_group_name_H-M   'P 1'
#
loop_
_entity.id
_entity.type
_entity.pdbx_description
1 polymer ?
#
loop_
_entity_poly.entity_id
_entity_poly.type
_entity_poly.pdbx_seq_one_letter_code
_entity_poly.pdbx_strand_id
1 'polypeptide(L)' 'MVGRASRFLKDVRVEFLKVSWPSRDELIGSTLVVIVISAIVAVFIGAMDHLLAILISSIMR' A
#
# COMPACT_ATOMS: atom_id res chain seq x y z
N MET A 1 -24.70 10.85 30.32
CA MET A 1 -23.73 10.06 29.55
C MET A 1 -23.30 10.76 28.25
N VAL A 2 -24.22 11.38 27.51
CA VAL A 2 -23.96 12.12 26.25
C VAL A 2 -22.89 13.23 26.39
N GLY A 3 -22.87 13.99 27.49
CA GLY A 3 -21.88 15.06 27.71
C GLY A 3 -20.44 14.58 27.98
N ARG A 4 -20.19 13.29 28.24
CA ARG A 4 -18.84 12.71 28.33
C ARG A 4 -18.32 12.32 26.95
N ALA A 5 -19.17 11.72 26.11
CA ALA A 5 -18.84 11.36 24.73
C ALA A 5 -18.55 12.59 23.86
N SER A 6 -19.32 13.66 24.02
CA SER A 6 -19.08 14.93 23.30
C SER A 6 -17.74 15.57 23.66
N ARG A 7 -17.34 15.51 24.94
CA ARG A 7 -16.02 15.97 25.39
C ARG A 7 -14.90 15.09 24.82
N PHE A 8 -15.05 13.78 24.90
CA PHE A 8 -14.09 12.82 24.33
C PHE A 8 -13.86 13.04 22.82
N LEU A 9 -14.91 13.25 22.03
CA LEU A 9 -14.79 13.55 20.60
C LEU A 9 -14.06 14.88 20.34
N LYS A 10 -14.28 15.87 21.20
CA LYS A 10 -13.59 17.17 21.11
C LYS A 10 -12.10 17.01 21.43
N ASP A 11 -11.77 16.23 22.45
CA ASP A 11 -10.39 15.97 22.86
C ASP A 11 -9.64 15.14 21.79
N VAL A 12 -10.29 14.13 21.21
CA VAL A 12 -9.74 13.35 20.08
C VAL A 12 -9.48 14.24 18.86
N ARG A 13 -10.39 15.17 18.54
CA ARG A 13 -10.18 16.12 17.44
C ARG A 13 -8.97 17.02 17.69
N VAL A 14 -8.75 17.46 18.94
CA VAL A 14 -7.59 18.28 19.32
C VAL A 14 -6.28 17.48 19.21
N GLU A 15 -6.27 16.21 19.62
CA GLU A 15 -5.12 15.31 19.44
C GLU A 15 -4.84 15.00 17.96
N PHE A 16 -5.88 14.80 17.15
CA PHE A 16 -5.75 14.58 15.70
C PHE A 16 -5.10 15.76 14.97
N LEU A 17 -5.25 16.99 15.49
CA LEU A 17 -4.60 18.18 14.94
C LEU A 17 -3.09 18.23 15.26
N LYS A 18 -2.62 17.50 16.27
CA LYS A 18 -1.19 17.35 16.58
C LYS A 18 -0.51 16.28 15.71
N VAL A 19 -1.27 15.51 14.94
CA VAL A 19 -0.72 14.51 14.03
C VAL A 19 -0.02 15.22 12.88
N SER A 20 1.29 15.06 12.81
CA SER A 20 2.12 15.52 11.68
C SER A 20 1.90 14.57 10.50
N TRP A 21 0.92 14.90 9.65
CA TRP A 21 0.73 14.20 8.39
C TRP A 21 1.89 14.51 7.43
N PRO A 22 2.32 13.52 6.63
CA PRO A 22 3.36 13.72 5.64
C PRO A 22 2.94 14.81 4.66
N SER A 23 3.92 15.52 4.12
CA SER A 23 3.66 16.52 3.08
C SER A 23 3.11 15.85 1.82
N ARG A 24 2.43 16.62 0.96
CA ARG A 24 1.89 16.09 -0.31
C ARG A 24 2.97 15.43 -1.16
N ASP A 25 4.17 15.99 -1.14
CA ASP A 25 5.31 15.49 -1.93
C ASP A 25 5.84 14.17 -1.36
N GLU A 26 5.92 14.02 -0.04
CA GLU A 26 6.29 12.76 0.61
C GLU A 26 5.26 11.64 0.33
N LEU A 27 3.97 11.99 0.31
CA LEU A 27 2.90 11.04 0.03
C LEU A 27 2.96 10.54 -1.43
N ILE A 28 3.21 11.46 -2.37
CA ILE A 28 3.39 11.11 -3.78
C ILE A 28 4.66 10.28 -3.98
N GLY A 29 5.77 10.69 -3.37
CA GLY A 29 7.05 9.98 -3.44
C GLY A 29 6.95 8.55 -2.92
N SER A 30 6.35 8.35 -1.75
CA SER A 30 6.16 7.02 -1.16
C SER A 30 5.23 6.13 -2.01
N THR A 31 4.14 6.68 -2.54
CA THR A 31 3.22 5.94 -3.42
C THR A 31 3.90 5.54 -4.74
N LEU A 32 4.71 6.43 -5.32
CA LEU A 32 5.42 6.17 -6.57
C LEU A 32 6.45 5.04 -6.40
N VAL A 33 7.19 5.03 -5.29
CA VAL A 33 8.12 3.93 -4.96
C VAL A 33 7.39 2.59 -4.88
N VAL A 34 6.24 2.55 -4.20
CA VAL A 34 5.43 1.32 -4.11
C VAL A 34 4.98 0.85 -5.49
N ILE A 35 4.47 1.74 -6.33
CA ILE A 35 4.05 1.41 -7.70
C ILE A 35 5.20 0.80 -8.51
N VAL A 36 6.39 1.39 -8.45
CA VAL A 36 7.56 0.90 -9.18
C VAL A 36 7.95 -0.50 -8.70
N ILE A 37 8.05 -0.71 -7.39
CA ILE A 37 8.41 -2.01 -6.83
C ILE A 37 7.37 -3.07 -7.18
N SER A 38 6.07 -2.76 -7.05
CA SER A 38 4.99 -3.67 -7.43
C SER A 38 5.03 -4.02 -8.92
N ALA A 39 5.34 -3.06 -9.80
CA ALA A 39 5.49 -3.33 -11.23
C ALA A 39 6.67 -4.28 -11.52
N ILE A 40 7.81 -4.09 -10.87
CA ILE A 40 8.97 -4.97 -11.01
C ILE A 40 8.63 -6.40 -10.56
N VAL A 41 7.98 -6.54 -9.41
CA VAL A 41 7.56 -7.84 -8.88
C VAL A 41 6.55 -8.51 -9.81
N ALA A 42 5.57 -7.77 -10.33
CA ALA A 42 4.58 -8.30 -11.27
C ALA A 42 5.23 -8.82 -12.55
N VAL A 43 6.19 -8.09 -13.11
CA VAL A 43 6.96 -8.54 -14.30
C VAL A 43 7.77 -9.79 -13.98
N PHE A 44 8.44 -9.83 -12.83
CA PHE A 44 9.22 -11.00 -12.41
C PHE A 44 8.35 -12.26 -12.26
N ILE A 45 7.25 -12.15 -11.53
CA ILE A 45 6.32 -13.28 -11.33
C ILE A 45 5.72 -13.71 -12.67
N GLY A 46 5.25 -12.77 -13.49
CA GLY A 46 4.70 -13.09 -14.81
C GLY A 46 5.72 -13.78 -15.73
N ALA A 47 6.99 -13.37 -15.69
CA ALA A 47 8.05 -14.04 -16.42
C ALA A 47 8.30 -15.47 -15.90
N MET A 48 8.28 -15.67 -14.58
CA MET A 48 8.40 -17.00 -13.97
C MET A 48 7.23 -17.91 -14.34
N ASP A 49 6.00 -17.40 -14.32
CA ASP A 49 4.81 -18.16 -14.71
C ASP A 49 4.89 -18.62 -16.17
N HIS A 50 5.31 -17.72 -17.07
CA HIS A 50 5.53 -18.07 -18.48
C HIS A 50 6.63 -19.11 -18.66
N LEU A 51 7.75 -18.97 -17.96
CA LEU A 51 8.86 -19.92 -18.03
C LEU A 51 8.44 -21.32 -17.55
N LEU A 52 7.72 -21.38 -16.42
CA LEU A 52 7.20 -22.63 -15.88
C LEU A 52 6.16 -23.26 -16.80
N ALA A 53 5.25 -22.46 -17.37
CA ALA A 53 4.26 -22.96 -18.32
C ALA A 53 4.90 -23.61 -19.55
N ILE A 54 5.95 -22.97 -20.11
CA ILE A 54 6.71 -23.52 -21.23
C ILE A 54 7.39 -24.83 -20.81
N LEU A 55 8.07 -24.85 -19.66
CA LEU A 55 8.78 -26.03 -19.16
C LEU A 55 7.84 -27.21 -18.96
N ILE A 56 6.70 -26.99 -18.30
CA ILE A 56 5.68 -28.03 -18.07
C ILE A 56 5.11 -28.51 -19.41
N SER A 57 4.80 -27.60 -20.34
CA SER A 57 4.27 -27.97 -21.66
C SER A 57 5.26 -28.81 -22.48
N SER A 58 6.57 -28.59 -22.31
CA SER A 58 7.61 -29.37 -22.97
C SER A 58 7.83 -30.75 -22.33
N ILE A 59 7.50 -30.93 -21.05
CA ILE A 59 7.59 -32.21 -20.36
C ILE A 59 6.36 -33.08 -20.65
N MET A 60 5.18 -32.46 -20.78
CA MET A 60 3.92 -33.16 -21.01
C MET A 60 3.67 -33.52 -22.49
N ARG A 61 4.59 -33.15 -23.38
CA ARG A 61 4.55 -33.40 -24.82
C ARG A 61 5.64 -34.39 -25.20
#